data_AF-A0A8H5I2E1-F1
#
_entry.id   AF-A0A8H5I2E1-F1
#
_cell.length_a   1.000
_cell.length_b   1.000
_cell.length_c   1.000
_cell.angle_alpha   90.00
_cell.angle_beta   90.00
_cell.angle_gamma   90.00
#
_symmetry.space_group_name_H-M   'P 1'
#
loop_
_entity.id
_entity.type
_entity.pdbx_description
1 polymer ?
#
loop_
_entity_poly.entity_id
_entity_poly.type
_entity_poly.pdbx_seq_one_letter_code
_entity_poly.pdbx_strand_id
1 'polypeptide(L)'
;MEAFISDFTVLGPLHDIVLTLLILLSFLAVFACRSSSKQRPFFRSNSRGLSSHSEKTKIKEREWGEWPAVSFSHPPTIPGPSPMELKPIPYRPFRWGAYHVTMGIRDMPWDEWIELDNQMQSHYHIKKHRIATRGTNVIQILPDRPGIVKSARQSAIELVHELSEYLGKRYPDAFTVTRASSGNILNIKIVPLRAVDGEEAEEAMKISALLVQDDLALMVEGTDGRYYFQGGAICVAGFWRMRDKIGLPLEDIHIRGQVPQYETKLRHSMDRFFKRMSVEKPIIRNNYFFQVIPPKEMRIPLDTITQSSADPIIENNSIVDPEELAWSETTNGNEETFVHGHPITPDKQPVVALRRLPLSGAILFTIRTYLFPVEGLAKEPGIPARMASALRSWPEDVREYKGNGLYEKVMLEYLDRAAEKQRMEGGEDYVKEPGYPF
;
A
#
# COMPACT_ATOMS: atom_id res chain seq x y z
N MET A 1 -21.80 -5.27 -89.26
CA MET A 1 -21.45 -4.87 -87.88
C MET A 1 -22.72 -5.02 -87.07
N GLU A 2 -23.02 -6.24 -86.64
CA GLU A 2 -22.59 -6.80 -85.34
C GLU A 2 -23.30 -6.08 -84.19
N ALA A 3 -23.84 -6.69 -83.14
CA ALA A 3 -24.25 -8.04 -82.75
C ALA A 3 -24.67 -7.87 -81.27
N PHE A 4 -25.72 -8.57 -80.81
CA PHE A 4 -26.02 -8.84 -79.38
C PHE A 4 -26.36 -7.61 -78.50
N ILE A 5 -27.36 -7.59 -77.62
CA ILE A 5 -27.62 -8.51 -76.51
C ILE A 5 -29.13 -8.46 -76.18
N SER A 6 -29.79 -9.62 -76.21
CA SER A 6 -31.01 -9.90 -75.46
C SER A 6 -30.64 -10.52 -74.11
N ASP A 7 -31.59 -10.45 -73.18
CA ASP A 7 -31.74 -11.30 -71.99
C ASP A 7 -30.81 -11.09 -70.79
N PHE A 8 -31.36 -10.46 -69.73
CA PHE A 8 -31.02 -10.80 -68.34
C PHE A 8 -32.22 -10.55 -67.40
N THR A 9 -33.25 -11.37 -67.55
CA THR A 9 -34.33 -11.58 -66.57
C THR A 9 -34.12 -12.89 -65.82
N VAL A 10 -32.96 -13.11 -65.18
CA VAL A 10 -32.76 -14.24 -64.24
C VAL A 10 -31.73 -13.88 -63.15
N LEU A 11 -32.04 -12.95 -62.25
CA LEU A 11 -31.24 -12.74 -61.02
C LEU A 11 -32.09 -12.48 -59.76
N GLY A 12 -33.39 -12.77 -59.80
CA GLY A 12 -34.28 -12.64 -58.63
C GLY A 12 -33.98 -13.61 -57.48
N PRO A 13 -33.81 -14.93 -57.71
CA PRO A 13 -33.76 -15.88 -56.60
C PRO A 13 -32.40 -15.95 -55.88
N LEU A 14 -31.30 -15.62 -56.56
CA LEU A 14 -29.96 -15.66 -55.96
C LEU A 14 -29.68 -14.48 -55.01
N HIS A 15 -30.21 -13.29 -55.33
CA HIS A 15 -30.08 -12.13 -54.46
C HIS A 15 -30.85 -12.32 -53.14
N ASP A 16 -32.06 -12.88 -53.22
CA ASP A 16 -32.88 -13.15 -52.04
C ASP A 16 -32.30 -14.26 -51.16
N ILE A 17 -31.68 -15.30 -51.75
CA ILE A 17 -30.99 -16.34 -50.99
C ILE A 17 -29.75 -15.79 -50.27
N VAL A 18 -28.96 -14.94 -50.93
CA VAL A 18 -27.78 -14.31 -50.33
C VAL A 18 -28.18 -13.35 -49.21
N LEU A 19 -29.24 -12.56 -49.42
CA LEU A 19 -29.77 -11.65 -48.39
C LEU A 19 -30.31 -12.44 -47.19
N THR A 20 -31.01 -13.55 -47.43
CA THR A 20 -31.54 -14.40 -46.35
C THR A 20 -30.41 -15.09 -45.57
N LEU A 21 -29.34 -15.55 -46.24
CA LEU A 21 -28.15 -16.11 -45.61
C LEU A 21 -27.38 -15.08 -44.78
N LEU A 22 -27.25 -13.84 -45.27
CA LEU A 22 -26.63 -12.74 -44.53
C LEU A 22 -27.45 -12.36 -43.29
N ILE A 23 -28.79 -12.36 -43.40
CA ILE A 23 -29.68 -12.14 -42.26
C ILE A 23 -29.53 -13.30 -41.25
N LEU A 24 -29.51 -14.56 -41.69
CA LEU A 24 -29.35 -15.71 -40.80
C LEU A 24 -27.98 -15.72 -40.09
N LEU A 25 -26.91 -15.37 -40.80
CA LEU A 25 -25.56 -15.22 -40.24
C LEU A 25 -25.50 -14.06 -39.24
N SER A 26 -26.21 -12.96 -39.49
CA SER A 26 -26.32 -11.85 -38.53
C SER A 26 -27.09 -12.26 -37.27
N PHE A 27 -28.16 -13.06 -37.40
CA PHE A 27 -28.90 -13.59 -36.25
C PHE A 27 -28.08 -14.62 -35.46
N LEU A 28 -27.31 -15.48 -36.12
CA LEU A 28 -26.38 -16.42 -35.47
C LEU A 28 -25.23 -15.71 -34.77
N ALA A 29 -24.68 -14.63 -35.34
CA ALA A 29 -23.67 -13.80 -34.70
C ALA A 29 -24.22 -13.05 -33.47
N VAL A 30 -25.46 -12.54 -33.55
CA VAL A 30 -26.16 -11.92 -32.41
C VAL A 30 -26.50 -12.96 -31.34
N PHE A 31 -26.85 -14.20 -31.71
CA PHE A 31 -27.17 -15.26 -30.75
C PHE A 31 -25.91 -15.84 -30.09
N ALA A 32 -24.80 -15.96 -30.82
CA ALA A 32 -23.49 -16.34 -30.28
C ALA A 32 -22.90 -15.24 -29.36
N CYS A 33 -23.09 -13.95 -29.70
CA CYS A 33 -22.77 -12.84 -28.79
C CYS A 33 -23.68 -12.80 -27.55
N ARG A 34 -24.95 -13.25 -27.67
CA ARG A 34 -25.88 -13.31 -26.54
C ARG A 34 -25.70 -14.55 -25.66
N SER A 35 -25.18 -15.68 -26.17
CA SER A 35 -24.95 -16.89 -25.37
C SER A 35 -23.59 -16.91 -24.65
N SER A 36 -22.63 -16.07 -25.09
CA SER A 36 -21.34 -15.86 -24.42
C SER A 36 -21.40 -14.86 -23.25
N SER A 37 -22.49 -14.10 -23.11
CA SER A 37 -22.68 -13.11 -22.03
C SER A 37 -23.45 -13.69 -20.84
N LYS A 38 -22.81 -14.61 -20.11
CA LYS A 38 -23.08 -14.81 -18.68
C LYS A 38 -21.93 -14.25 -17.84
N GLN A 39 -21.38 -13.11 -18.24
CA GLN A 39 -20.60 -12.30 -17.32
C GLN A 39 -21.60 -11.48 -16.50
N ARG A 40 -21.64 -11.75 -15.20
CA ARG A 40 -22.36 -10.90 -14.24
C ARG A 40 -21.80 -9.48 -14.41
N PRO A 41 -22.63 -8.47 -14.69
CA PRO A 41 -22.14 -7.10 -14.74
C PRO A 41 -21.57 -6.75 -13.37
N PHE A 42 -20.32 -6.30 -13.34
CA PHE A 42 -19.72 -5.67 -12.17
C PHE A 42 -20.58 -4.45 -11.83
N PHE A 43 -21.10 -4.43 -10.60
CA PHE A 43 -22.34 -3.74 -10.24
C PHE A 43 -22.25 -2.20 -10.30
N ARG A 44 -23.37 -1.61 -10.76
CA ARG A 44 -23.75 -0.20 -10.61
C ARG A 44 -23.75 0.19 -9.12
N SER A 45 -23.05 1.27 -8.76
CA SER A 45 -23.19 1.88 -7.43
C SER A 45 -24.54 2.57 -7.32
N ASN A 46 -25.45 1.98 -6.55
CA ASN A 46 -26.64 2.70 -6.06
C ASN A 46 -26.27 3.36 -4.74
N SER A 47 -26.34 4.69 -4.71
CA SER A 47 -26.06 5.53 -3.56
C SER A 47 -27.07 5.31 -2.44
N ARG A 48 -26.61 4.70 -1.34
CA ARG A 48 -27.08 4.91 0.03
C ARG A 48 -26.02 4.36 0.98
N GLY A 49 -25.38 5.26 1.72
CA GLY A 49 -24.38 4.93 2.72
C GLY A 49 -24.97 4.20 3.93
N LEU A 50 -24.06 3.58 4.70
CA LEU A 50 -24.25 2.60 5.78
C LEU A 50 -24.70 1.22 5.28
N SER A 51 -23.87 0.19 5.51
CA SER A 51 -24.27 -1.20 5.26
C SER A 51 -25.62 -1.45 5.93
N SER A 52 -26.58 -1.97 5.17
CA SER A 52 -27.90 -2.31 5.69
C SER A 52 -27.76 -3.25 6.91
N HIS A 53 -28.71 -3.22 7.84
CA HIS A 53 -28.72 -4.15 8.97
C HIS A 53 -28.60 -5.63 8.53
N SER A 54 -29.12 -5.94 7.34
CA SER A 54 -28.99 -7.23 6.66
C SER A 54 -27.53 -7.59 6.34
N GLU A 55 -26.73 -6.67 5.80
CA GLU A 55 -25.32 -6.91 5.48
C GLU A 55 -24.47 -7.13 6.74
N LYS A 56 -24.68 -6.34 7.80
CA LYS A 56 -23.97 -6.55 9.08
C LYS A 56 -24.26 -7.93 9.69
N THR A 57 -25.52 -8.37 9.56
CA THR A 57 -25.95 -9.69 10.04
C THR A 57 -25.27 -10.80 9.25
N LYS A 58 -25.26 -10.70 7.91
CA LYS A 58 -24.53 -11.64 7.04
C LYS A 58 -23.04 -11.72 7.35
N ILE A 59 -22.39 -10.59 7.64
CA ILE A 59 -20.96 -10.59 8.00
C ILE A 59 -20.73 -11.30 9.34
N LYS A 60 -21.67 -11.18 10.27
CA LYS A 60 -21.55 -11.78 11.61
C LYS A 60 -21.81 -13.29 11.61
N GLU A 61 -22.68 -13.77 10.73
CA GLU A 61 -23.10 -15.18 10.63
C GLU A 61 -22.29 -15.98 9.59
N ARG A 62 -21.37 -15.34 8.87
CA ARG A 62 -20.56 -16.02 7.85
C ARG A 62 -19.57 -17.01 8.45
N GLU A 63 -19.23 -18.01 7.64
CA GLU A 63 -18.08 -18.89 7.88
C GLU A 63 -16.76 -18.13 7.67
N TRP A 64 -15.73 -18.51 8.41
CA TRP A 64 -14.39 -17.94 8.25
C TRP A 64 -13.81 -18.26 6.87
N GLY A 65 -13.07 -17.31 6.31
CA GLY A 65 -12.51 -17.44 4.96
C GLY A 65 -13.54 -17.18 3.83
N GLU A 66 -14.81 -17.00 4.17
CA GLU A 66 -15.85 -16.53 3.26
C GLU A 66 -16.24 -15.09 3.58
N TRP A 67 -16.23 -14.21 2.57
CA TRP A 67 -16.64 -12.83 2.74
C TRP A 67 -17.81 -12.49 1.81
N PRO A 68 -18.98 -12.09 2.34
CA PRO A 68 -20.04 -11.57 1.51
C PRO A 68 -19.67 -10.17 1.03
N ALA A 69 -19.64 -9.93 -0.28
CA ALA A 69 -19.41 -8.61 -0.83
C ALA A 69 -20.43 -7.59 -0.27
N VAL A 70 -19.93 -6.46 0.20
CA VAL A 70 -20.73 -5.40 0.82
C VAL A 70 -20.82 -4.22 -0.13
N SER A 71 -22.00 -3.62 -0.26
CA SER A 71 -22.10 -2.36 -0.98
C SER A 71 -21.44 -1.25 -0.16
N PHE A 72 -20.44 -0.60 -0.74
CA PHE A 72 -19.73 0.49 -0.09
C PHE A 72 -19.60 1.68 -1.03
N SER A 73 -19.70 2.87 -0.45
CA SER A 73 -19.40 4.13 -1.13
C SER A 73 -18.50 4.92 -0.20
N HIS A 74 -17.38 5.40 -0.73
CA HIS A 74 -16.51 6.29 0.03
C HIS A 74 -17.31 7.49 0.54
N PRO A 75 -17.10 7.92 1.79
CA PRO A 75 -17.56 9.24 2.22
C PRO A 75 -17.07 10.31 1.25
N PRO A 76 -17.77 11.46 1.15
CA PRO A 76 -17.30 12.57 0.34
C PRO A 76 -15.86 12.92 0.74
N THR A 77 -14.92 12.71 -0.16
CA THR A 77 -13.53 13.12 0.05
C THR A 77 -13.36 14.56 -0.41
N ILE A 78 -12.67 15.36 0.39
CA ILE A 78 -12.40 16.76 0.05
C ILE A 78 -11.21 16.77 -0.92
N PRO A 79 -11.33 17.36 -2.13
CA PRO A 79 -10.17 17.61 -2.97
C PRO A 79 -9.18 18.45 -2.16
N GLY A 80 -7.96 17.95 -1.98
CA GLY A 80 -6.91 18.74 -1.33
C GLY A 80 -5.88 19.22 -2.33
N PRO A 81 -4.83 19.88 -1.84
CA PRO A 81 -3.83 20.51 -2.69
C PRO A 81 -3.06 19.47 -3.52
N SER A 82 -2.42 19.95 -4.58
CA SER A 82 -1.54 19.13 -5.41
C SER A 82 -0.46 18.47 -4.55
N PRO A 83 -0.15 17.17 -4.75
CA PRO A 83 0.94 16.50 -4.03
C PRO A 83 2.27 17.26 -4.12
N MET A 84 2.55 17.95 -5.22
CA MET A 84 3.80 18.69 -5.42
C MET A 84 3.94 19.91 -4.51
N GLU A 85 2.85 20.40 -3.94
CA GLU A 85 2.83 21.53 -3.00
C GLU A 85 2.92 21.04 -1.54
N LEU A 86 2.66 19.76 -1.30
CA LEU A 86 2.68 19.15 0.02
C LEU A 86 4.08 18.71 0.39
N LYS A 87 4.49 19.07 1.61
CA LYS A 87 5.73 18.55 2.20
C LYS A 87 5.43 17.24 2.94
N PRO A 88 6.41 16.32 3.01
CA PRO A 88 6.28 15.13 3.84
C PRO A 88 5.97 15.52 5.29
N ILE A 89 5.11 14.74 5.95
CA ILE A 89 4.65 15.02 7.33
C ILE A 89 5.67 14.45 8.32
N PRO A 90 6.36 15.28 9.11
CA PRO A 90 7.30 14.79 10.12
C PRO A 90 6.54 14.34 11.35
N TYR A 91 6.40 13.04 11.61
CA TYR A 91 5.73 12.59 12.83
C TYR A 91 6.68 12.71 14.05
N ARG A 92 6.12 13.09 15.21
CA ARG A 92 6.70 13.30 16.55
C ARG A 92 6.13 12.31 17.56
N PRO A 93 6.40 11.01 17.40
CA PRO A 93 5.86 9.96 18.27
C PRO A 93 6.53 9.90 19.67
N PHE A 94 7.46 10.81 19.96
CA PHE A 94 8.26 10.82 21.19
C PHE A 94 7.43 11.29 22.37
N ARG A 95 7.19 10.40 23.34
CA ARG A 95 6.42 10.68 24.55
C ARG A 95 7.33 10.83 25.76
N TRP A 96 6.97 11.73 26.66
CA TRP A 96 7.55 11.82 28.00
C TRP A 96 7.10 10.65 28.87
N GLY A 97 7.99 10.19 29.76
CA GLY A 97 7.64 9.22 30.80
C GLY A 97 7.80 7.77 30.38
N ALA A 98 7.07 6.87 31.06
CA ALA A 98 7.21 5.43 30.88
C ALA A 98 6.76 4.98 29.49
N TYR A 99 7.52 4.08 28.88
CA TYR A 99 7.16 3.47 27.61
C TYR A 99 6.11 2.37 27.81
N HIS A 100 5.00 2.47 27.07
CA HIS A 100 3.93 1.48 27.09
C HIS A 100 3.70 0.91 25.69
N VAL A 101 3.91 -0.41 25.55
CA VAL A 101 3.57 -1.14 24.32
C VAL A 101 2.04 -1.21 24.20
N THR A 102 1.50 -0.56 23.17
CA THR A 102 0.07 -0.57 22.83
C THR A 102 -0.08 -0.71 21.31
N MET A 103 -1.30 -1.03 20.82
CA MET A 103 -1.54 -1.07 19.37
C MET A 103 -1.38 0.30 18.70
N GLY A 104 -1.55 1.40 19.44
CA GLY A 104 -1.38 2.77 18.93
C GLY A 104 -2.35 3.16 17.82
N ILE A 105 -3.53 2.52 17.77
CA ILE A 105 -4.53 2.73 16.72
C ILE A 105 -5.46 3.89 17.05
N ARG A 106 -5.85 4.63 16.00
CA ARG A 106 -6.89 5.67 16.03
C ARG A 106 -7.77 5.55 14.79
N ASP A 107 -8.97 6.12 14.84
CA ASP A 107 -9.82 6.22 13.65
C ASP A 107 -9.09 7.05 12.58
N MET A 108 -9.17 6.61 11.33
CA MET A 108 -8.54 7.30 10.20
C MET A 108 -9.59 8.18 9.49
N PRO A 109 -9.39 9.51 9.44
CA PRO A 109 -10.14 10.37 8.54
C PRO A 109 -9.97 9.89 7.10
N TRP A 110 -11.06 9.86 6.32
CA TRP A 110 -11.00 9.31 4.96
C TRP A 110 -10.07 10.09 4.03
N ASP A 111 -9.90 11.40 4.27
CA ASP A 111 -8.99 12.25 3.50
C ASP A 111 -7.49 12.03 3.83
N GLU A 112 -7.20 11.18 4.84
CA GLU A 112 -5.86 10.74 5.28
C GLU A 112 -5.54 9.30 4.84
N TRP A 113 -6.34 8.68 3.95
CA TRP A 113 -6.07 7.29 3.55
C TRP A 113 -4.72 7.13 2.84
N ILE A 114 -4.47 7.94 1.82
CA ILE A 114 -3.19 8.01 1.11
C ILE A 114 -2.72 9.47 1.15
N GLU A 115 -1.58 9.70 1.80
CA GLU A 115 -0.99 11.01 2.02
C GLU A 115 0.20 11.22 1.06
N LEU A 116 -0.12 11.68 -0.15
CA LEU A 116 0.89 12.00 -1.16
C LEU A 116 1.57 13.35 -0.88
N ASP A 117 2.84 13.44 -1.21
CA ASP A 117 3.66 14.64 -1.06
C ASP A 117 4.62 14.85 -2.26
N ASN A 118 5.44 15.90 -2.15
CA ASN A 118 6.39 16.28 -3.19
C ASN A 118 7.53 15.26 -3.41
N GLN A 119 7.62 14.20 -2.59
CA GLN A 119 8.55 13.08 -2.80
C GLN A 119 7.90 11.91 -3.57
N MET A 120 6.67 12.06 -4.06
CA MET A 120 5.99 11.00 -4.82
C MET A 120 6.82 10.51 -6.02
N GLN A 121 7.49 11.42 -6.73
CA GLN A 121 8.32 11.05 -7.88
C GLN A 121 9.54 10.22 -7.47
N SER A 122 10.25 10.56 -6.39
CA SER A 122 11.40 9.75 -5.95
C SER A 122 10.96 8.36 -5.50
N HIS A 123 9.83 8.27 -4.78
CA HIS A 123 9.24 6.99 -4.39
C HIS A 123 8.86 6.16 -5.61
N TYR A 124 8.23 6.76 -6.63
CA TYR A 124 7.89 6.06 -7.87
C TYR A 124 9.12 5.44 -8.53
N HIS A 125 10.22 6.20 -8.69
CA HIS A 125 11.45 5.69 -9.30
C HIS A 125 12.08 4.56 -8.48
N ILE A 126 12.13 4.69 -7.16
CA ILE A 126 12.64 3.65 -6.25
C ILE A 126 11.81 2.37 -6.39
N LYS A 127 10.48 2.48 -6.32
CA LYS A 127 9.57 1.33 -6.41
C LYS A 127 9.64 0.67 -7.78
N LYS A 128 9.65 1.44 -8.86
CA LYS A 128 9.81 0.94 -10.24
C LYS A 128 11.12 0.16 -10.38
N HIS A 129 12.23 0.72 -9.90
CA HIS A 129 13.53 0.04 -9.93
C HIS A 129 13.51 -1.26 -9.09
N ARG A 130 12.99 -1.21 -7.86
CA ARG A 130 12.87 -2.38 -6.97
C ARG A 130 12.03 -3.49 -7.58
N ILE A 131 10.89 -3.16 -8.17
CA ILE A 131 10.02 -4.13 -8.84
C ILE A 131 10.77 -4.80 -10.00
N ALA A 132 11.51 -4.03 -10.81
CA ALA A 132 12.27 -4.54 -11.94
C ALA A 132 13.44 -5.44 -11.52
N THR A 133 14.16 -5.09 -10.44
CA THR A 133 15.39 -5.80 -10.04
C THR A 133 15.17 -6.92 -9.04
N ARG A 134 14.09 -6.89 -8.25
CA ARG A 134 13.80 -7.86 -7.19
C ARG A 134 12.61 -8.78 -7.47
N GLY A 135 11.75 -8.43 -8.44
CA GLY A 135 10.64 -9.27 -8.88
C GLY A 135 9.75 -9.76 -7.73
N THR A 136 9.59 -11.09 -7.61
CA THR A 136 8.72 -11.72 -6.60
C THR A 136 9.13 -11.46 -5.16
N ASN A 137 10.37 -11.01 -4.90
CA ASN A 137 10.82 -10.67 -3.55
C ASN A 137 10.15 -9.41 -2.98
N VAL A 138 9.63 -8.53 -3.84
CA VAL A 138 8.99 -7.26 -3.44
C VAL A 138 7.55 -7.14 -3.91
N ILE A 139 7.11 -7.96 -4.86
CA ILE A 139 5.72 -7.97 -5.31
C ILE A 139 5.28 -9.38 -5.68
N GLN A 140 4.23 -9.86 -5.01
CA GLN A 140 3.76 -11.22 -5.20
C GLN A 140 2.30 -11.36 -4.78
N ILE A 141 1.58 -12.27 -5.43
CA ILE A 141 0.28 -12.76 -4.98
C ILE A 141 0.37 -14.29 -4.87
N LEU A 142 0.04 -14.83 -3.71
CA LEU A 142 0.03 -16.26 -3.49
C LEU A 142 -1.24 -16.89 -4.06
N PRO A 143 -1.16 -18.12 -4.59
CA PRO A 143 -2.35 -18.89 -4.96
C PRO A 143 -3.15 -19.29 -3.72
N ASP A 144 -4.30 -19.90 -3.96
CA ASP A 144 -5.07 -20.54 -2.90
C ASP A 144 -4.20 -21.59 -2.18
N ARG A 145 -4.36 -21.65 -0.85
CA ARG A 145 -3.93 -22.78 -0.05
C ARG A 145 -5.19 -23.56 0.36
N PRO A 146 -5.52 -24.65 -0.34
CA PRO A 146 -6.80 -25.35 -0.17
C PRO A 146 -7.06 -25.69 1.29
N GLY A 147 -8.27 -25.40 1.76
CA GLY A 147 -8.70 -25.63 3.14
C GLY A 147 -8.11 -24.69 4.19
N ILE A 148 -7.21 -23.76 3.80
CA ILE A 148 -6.57 -22.81 4.72
C ILE A 148 -6.97 -21.38 4.38
N VAL A 149 -6.63 -20.89 3.19
CA VAL A 149 -6.88 -19.48 2.81
C VAL A 149 -6.90 -19.30 1.29
N LYS A 150 -7.75 -18.40 0.81
CA LYS A 150 -7.86 -18.04 -0.61
C LYS A 150 -6.71 -17.12 -1.06
N SER A 151 -6.50 -17.05 -2.36
CA SER A 151 -5.58 -16.11 -3.00
C SER A 151 -6.03 -14.65 -2.81
N ALA A 152 -5.08 -13.72 -2.78
CA ALA A 152 -5.36 -12.28 -2.79
C ALA A 152 -5.66 -11.71 -4.18
N ARG A 153 -5.82 -12.54 -5.23
CA ARG A 153 -6.07 -12.08 -6.62
C ARG A 153 -7.22 -11.08 -6.73
N GLN A 154 -8.39 -11.42 -6.21
CA GLN A 154 -9.57 -10.54 -6.25
C GLN A 154 -9.36 -9.26 -5.42
N SER A 155 -8.68 -9.37 -4.29
CA SER A 155 -8.33 -8.23 -3.44
C SER A 155 -7.35 -7.26 -4.11
N ALA A 156 -6.41 -7.74 -4.92
CA ALA A 156 -5.48 -6.88 -5.67
C ALA A 156 -6.20 -6.09 -6.78
N ILE A 157 -7.15 -6.72 -7.45
CA ILE A 157 -7.97 -6.07 -8.49
C ILE A 157 -8.91 -5.04 -7.85
N GLU A 158 -9.57 -5.40 -6.76
CA GLU A 158 -10.37 -4.45 -5.99
C GLU A 158 -9.52 -3.26 -5.52
N LEU A 159 -8.33 -3.51 -4.98
CA LEU A 159 -7.42 -2.48 -4.49
C LEU A 159 -7.10 -1.42 -5.55
N VAL A 160 -6.75 -1.83 -6.77
CA VAL A 160 -6.36 -0.86 -7.81
C VAL A 160 -7.54 0.04 -8.21
N HIS A 161 -8.76 -0.49 -8.21
CA HIS A 161 -9.97 0.30 -8.43
C HIS A 161 -10.25 1.26 -7.29
N GLU A 162 -10.14 0.80 -6.04
CA GLU A 162 -10.36 1.61 -4.84
C GLU A 162 -9.35 2.76 -4.74
N LEU A 163 -8.07 2.49 -5.02
CA LEU A 163 -7.03 3.53 -5.08
C LEU A 163 -7.30 4.52 -6.22
N SER A 164 -7.65 4.04 -7.42
CA SER A 164 -7.94 4.91 -8.55
C SER A 164 -9.13 5.84 -8.28
N GLU A 165 -10.19 5.32 -7.65
CA GLU A 165 -11.36 6.10 -7.23
C GLU A 165 -11.00 7.17 -6.19
N TYR A 166 -10.22 6.80 -5.18
CA TYR A 166 -9.79 7.71 -4.13
C TYR A 166 -8.86 8.81 -4.66
N LEU A 167 -7.79 8.44 -5.37
CA LEU A 167 -6.77 9.36 -5.88
C LEU A 167 -7.36 10.37 -6.86
N GLY A 168 -8.25 9.94 -7.76
CA GLY A 168 -8.91 10.83 -8.71
C GLY A 168 -9.83 11.87 -8.07
N LYS A 169 -10.36 11.60 -6.87
CA LYS A 169 -11.17 12.57 -6.10
C LYS A 169 -10.33 13.43 -5.17
N ARG A 170 -9.35 12.83 -4.50
CA ARG A 170 -8.53 13.47 -3.46
C ARG A 170 -7.45 14.39 -4.05
N TYR A 171 -6.92 14.04 -5.22
CA TYR A 171 -5.83 14.72 -5.91
C TYR A 171 -6.15 14.89 -7.43
N PRO A 172 -7.24 15.58 -7.79
CA PRO A 172 -7.71 15.66 -9.17
C PRO A 172 -6.72 16.34 -10.14
N ASP A 173 -5.82 17.18 -9.63
CA ASP A 173 -4.79 17.85 -10.43
C ASP A 173 -3.66 16.91 -10.84
N ALA A 174 -3.40 15.87 -10.03
CA ALA A 174 -2.39 14.86 -10.32
C ALA A 174 -2.99 13.66 -11.07
N PHE A 175 -4.22 13.26 -10.72
CA PHE A 175 -4.84 12.04 -11.25
C PHE A 175 -6.16 12.33 -11.95
N THR A 176 -6.29 11.84 -13.18
CA THR A 176 -7.56 11.83 -13.91
C THR A 176 -7.96 10.40 -14.20
N VAL A 177 -9.21 10.04 -13.93
CA VAL A 177 -9.77 8.69 -14.10
C VAL A 177 -10.68 8.67 -15.32
N THR A 178 -10.37 7.84 -16.31
CA THR A 178 -11.23 7.59 -17.48
C THR A 178 -12.02 6.30 -17.25
N ARG A 179 -13.31 6.28 -17.65
CA ARG A 179 -14.20 5.13 -17.43
C ARG A 179 -14.82 4.60 -18.72
N ALA A 180 -15.11 3.31 -18.72
CA ALA A 180 -15.95 2.67 -19.72
C ALA A 180 -17.41 3.06 -19.55
N SER A 181 -18.22 2.81 -20.58
CA SER A 181 -19.68 2.92 -20.49
C SER A 181 -20.29 2.03 -19.41
N SER A 182 -19.62 0.92 -19.04
CA SER A 182 -19.99 0.06 -17.91
C SER A 182 -19.75 0.68 -16.53
N GLY A 183 -18.99 1.78 -16.45
CA GLY A 183 -18.56 2.41 -15.20
C GLY A 183 -17.18 1.97 -14.70
N ASN A 184 -16.61 0.91 -15.30
CA ASN A 184 -15.27 0.41 -14.95
C ASN A 184 -14.19 1.44 -15.28
N ILE A 185 -13.14 1.50 -14.47
CA ILE A 185 -11.99 2.38 -14.71
C ILE A 185 -11.14 1.78 -15.83
N LEU A 186 -10.85 2.59 -16.85
CA LEU A 186 -10.09 2.24 -18.05
C LEU A 186 -8.69 2.87 -18.11
N ASN A 187 -8.46 3.95 -17.35
CA ASN A 187 -7.16 4.59 -17.31
C ASN A 187 -7.08 5.54 -16.11
N ILE A 188 -5.90 5.69 -15.54
CA ILE A 188 -5.55 6.78 -14.63
C ILE A 188 -4.32 7.50 -15.21
N LYS A 189 -4.38 8.82 -15.44
CA LYS A 189 -3.41 9.56 -16.29
C LYS A 189 -1.91 9.32 -15.95
N ILE A 190 -1.57 8.95 -14.72
CA ILE A 190 -0.18 8.64 -14.31
C ILE A 190 0.23 7.20 -14.65
N VAL A 191 -0.71 6.23 -14.67
CA VAL A 191 -0.43 4.81 -14.92
C VAL A 191 -1.53 4.19 -15.78
N PRO A 192 -1.22 3.55 -16.93
CA PRO A 192 -2.23 2.88 -17.72
C PRO A 192 -2.89 1.74 -16.93
N LEU A 193 -4.14 1.94 -16.50
CA LEU A 193 -4.96 0.87 -15.95
C LEU A 193 -5.77 0.24 -17.09
N ARG A 194 -5.21 -0.74 -17.83
CA ARG A 194 -6.06 -1.58 -18.69
C ARG A 194 -7.12 -2.23 -17.79
N ALA A 195 -8.33 -2.49 -18.31
CA ALA A 195 -9.38 -3.10 -17.50
C ALA A 195 -8.88 -4.43 -16.92
N VAL A 196 -8.41 -4.40 -15.67
CA VAL A 196 -7.76 -5.53 -15.02
C VAL A 196 -8.87 -6.49 -14.63
N ASP A 197 -8.88 -7.67 -15.23
CA ASP A 197 -9.79 -8.75 -14.84
C ASP A 197 -9.13 -9.72 -13.84
N GLY A 198 -9.85 -10.80 -13.50
CA GLY A 198 -9.40 -11.83 -12.55
C GLY A 198 -8.03 -12.42 -12.81
N GLU A 199 -7.58 -12.45 -14.07
CA GLU A 199 -6.35 -13.11 -14.50
C GLU A 199 -5.11 -12.19 -14.31
N GLU A 200 -5.31 -10.87 -14.32
CA GLU A 200 -4.26 -9.84 -14.31
C GLU A 200 -3.87 -9.30 -12.91
N ALA A 201 -4.20 -10.03 -11.83
CA ALA A 201 -4.05 -9.53 -10.46
C ALA A 201 -2.64 -9.02 -10.07
N GLU A 202 -1.57 -9.66 -10.57
CA GLU A 202 -0.20 -9.19 -10.29
C GLU A 202 0.08 -7.84 -10.94
N GLU A 203 -0.46 -7.59 -12.13
CA GLU A 203 -0.38 -6.31 -12.81
C GLU A 203 -1.18 -5.25 -12.04
N ALA A 204 -2.37 -5.62 -11.53
CA ALA A 204 -3.15 -4.78 -10.60
C ALA A 204 -2.32 -4.34 -9.39
N MET A 205 -1.56 -5.26 -8.80
CA MET A 205 -0.70 -4.99 -7.66
C MET A 205 0.48 -4.08 -8.04
N LYS A 206 1.09 -4.27 -9.23
CA LYS A 206 2.17 -3.40 -9.72
C LYS A 206 1.67 -1.98 -9.93
N ILE A 207 0.53 -1.83 -10.59
CA ILE A 207 -0.11 -0.54 -10.82
C ILE A 207 -0.43 0.12 -9.47
N SER A 208 -1.06 -0.62 -8.54
CA SER A 208 -1.36 -0.12 -7.19
C SER A 208 -0.10 0.37 -6.49
N ALA A 209 1.00 -0.39 -6.55
CA ALA A 209 2.27 0.01 -5.95
C ALA A 209 2.84 1.28 -6.58
N LEU A 210 2.70 1.47 -7.89
CA LEU A 210 3.23 2.65 -8.58
C LEU A 210 2.33 3.89 -8.46
N LEU A 211 1.06 3.73 -8.08
CA LEU A 211 0.13 4.85 -7.86
C LEU A 211 0.37 5.60 -6.55
N VAL A 212 0.99 4.96 -5.55
CA VAL A 212 1.11 5.51 -4.19
C VAL A 212 2.53 5.38 -3.65
N GLN A 213 2.88 6.23 -2.68
CA GLN A 213 4.16 6.15 -1.98
C GLN A 213 4.22 4.96 -1.01
N ASP A 214 3.07 4.55 -0.47
CA ASP A 214 2.89 3.47 0.49
C ASP A 214 3.29 2.09 -0.04
N ASP A 215 3.89 1.26 0.80
CA ASP A 215 3.92 -0.18 0.60
C ASP A 215 2.55 -0.80 0.92
N LEU A 216 2.18 -1.88 0.23
CA LEU A 216 0.83 -2.45 0.25
C LEU A 216 0.89 -3.93 0.67
N ALA A 217 0.15 -4.31 1.72
CA ALA A 217 -0.02 -5.71 2.11
C ALA A 217 -1.49 -6.09 2.22
N LEU A 218 -1.87 -7.19 1.57
CA LEU A 218 -3.21 -7.77 1.60
C LEU A 218 -3.24 -8.97 2.54
N MET A 219 -3.97 -8.80 3.62
CA MET A 219 -4.24 -9.85 4.60
C MET A 219 -5.60 -10.48 4.31
N VAL A 220 -5.61 -11.76 3.91
CA VAL A 220 -6.82 -12.52 3.60
C VAL A 220 -7.16 -13.42 4.76
N GLU A 221 -8.43 -13.44 5.15
CA GLU A 221 -8.89 -14.31 6.22
C GLU A 221 -8.90 -15.79 5.77
N GLY A 222 -8.35 -16.66 6.61
CA GLY A 222 -8.40 -18.09 6.44
C GLY A 222 -9.65 -18.73 7.03
N THR A 223 -9.85 -20.01 6.75
CA THR A 223 -10.94 -20.84 7.29
C THR A 223 -10.84 -21.05 8.81
N ASP A 224 -9.70 -20.78 9.40
CA ASP A 224 -9.46 -20.77 10.85
C ASP A 224 -9.69 -19.39 11.51
N GLY A 225 -10.11 -18.40 10.70
CA GLY A 225 -10.34 -17.02 11.12
C GLY A 225 -9.06 -16.21 11.38
N ARG A 226 -7.87 -16.74 11.06
CA ARG A 226 -6.61 -15.99 11.10
C ARG A 226 -6.46 -15.20 9.80
N TYR A 227 -5.65 -14.14 9.84
CA TYR A 227 -5.40 -13.30 8.67
C TYR A 227 -4.01 -13.60 8.11
N TYR A 228 -3.94 -14.04 6.85
CA TYR A 228 -2.69 -14.43 6.19
C TYR A 228 -2.25 -13.38 5.18
N PHE A 229 -0.96 -13.06 5.18
CA PHE A 229 -0.39 -12.18 4.17
C PHE A 229 -0.36 -12.93 2.83
N GLN A 230 -1.33 -12.68 1.96
CA GLN A 230 -1.55 -13.48 0.73
C GLN A 230 -1.17 -12.74 -0.54
N GLY A 231 -0.86 -11.44 -0.47
CA GLY A 231 -0.30 -10.71 -1.60
C GLY A 231 0.04 -9.28 -1.22
N GLY A 232 0.90 -8.63 -1.98
CA GLY A 232 1.30 -7.26 -1.69
C GLY A 232 2.44 -6.77 -2.58
N ALA A 233 2.82 -5.52 -2.33
CA ALA A 233 3.98 -4.84 -2.91
C ALA A 233 4.73 -4.10 -1.80
N ILE A 234 5.88 -4.64 -1.40
CA ILE A 234 6.73 -4.13 -0.32
C ILE A 234 8.08 -3.73 -0.91
N CYS A 235 8.18 -2.47 -1.32
CA CYS A 235 9.30 -1.92 -2.05
C CYS A 235 10.18 -1.00 -1.19
N VAL A 236 9.59 -0.31 -0.20
CA VAL A 236 10.24 0.74 0.62
C VAL A 236 10.20 0.51 2.13
N ALA A 237 9.87 -0.71 2.56
CA ALA A 237 9.82 -1.09 3.95
C ALA A 237 11.12 -0.76 4.72
N GLY A 238 12.30 -0.97 4.13
CA GLY A 238 13.59 -0.60 4.75
C GLY A 238 14.23 -1.61 5.68
N PHE A 239 13.43 -2.43 6.37
CA PHE A 239 13.89 -3.21 7.54
C PHE A 239 13.28 -4.60 7.65
N TRP A 240 12.49 -5.00 6.67
CA TRP A 240 11.99 -6.36 6.54
C TRP A 240 11.75 -6.68 5.08
N ARG A 241 11.87 -7.95 4.73
CA ARG A 241 11.64 -8.43 3.36
C ARG A 241 10.30 -9.13 3.27
N MET A 242 9.56 -8.87 2.21
CA MET A 242 8.27 -9.54 1.97
C MET A 242 8.42 -11.06 1.91
N ARG A 243 9.47 -11.56 1.25
CA ARG A 243 9.77 -13.00 1.13
C ARG A 243 9.89 -13.74 2.46
N ASP A 244 10.25 -13.04 3.55
CA ASP A 244 10.37 -13.64 4.88
C ASP A 244 9.02 -13.80 5.59
N LYS A 245 7.98 -13.12 5.10
CA LYS A 245 6.68 -12.96 5.78
C LYS A 245 5.48 -13.38 4.95
N ILE A 246 5.59 -13.38 3.62
CA ILE A 246 4.50 -13.72 2.72
C ILE A 246 4.01 -15.16 2.99
N GLY A 247 2.69 -15.34 3.03
CA GLY A 247 2.03 -16.59 3.36
C GLY A 247 1.88 -16.88 4.85
N LEU A 248 2.53 -16.13 5.73
CA LEU A 248 2.37 -16.31 7.18
C LEU A 248 1.07 -15.66 7.70
N PRO A 249 0.45 -16.24 8.73
CA PRO A 249 -0.60 -15.57 9.49
C PRO A 249 -0.02 -14.38 10.26
N LEU A 250 -0.86 -13.37 10.52
CA LEU A 250 -0.46 -12.10 11.11
C LEU A 250 0.30 -12.27 12.42
N GLU A 251 -0.11 -13.20 13.27
CA GLU A 251 0.57 -13.48 14.54
C GLU A 251 1.98 -14.04 14.34
N ASP A 252 2.17 -14.99 13.41
CA ASP A 252 3.48 -15.57 13.11
C ASP A 252 4.42 -14.51 12.54
N ILE A 253 3.89 -13.56 11.75
CA ILE A 253 4.68 -12.42 11.25
C ILE A 253 5.28 -11.62 12.41
N HIS A 254 4.52 -11.40 13.49
CA HIS A 254 4.97 -10.62 14.64
C HIS A 254 5.84 -11.44 15.60
N ILE A 255 5.51 -12.72 15.81
CA ILE A 255 6.28 -13.65 16.66
C ILE A 255 7.66 -13.89 16.06
N ARG A 256 7.73 -14.25 14.78
CA ARG A 256 9.01 -14.47 14.09
C ARG A 256 9.81 -13.19 13.91
N GLY A 257 9.10 -12.07 13.75
CA GLY A 257 9.69 -10.75 13.78
C GLY A 257 10.14 -10.29 15.17
N GLN A 258 9.98 -11.12 16.22
CA GLN A 258 10.40 -10.85 17.60
C GLN A 258 9.86 -9.53 18.15
N VAL A 259 8.62 -9.17 17.80
CA VAL A 259 8.00 -7.91 18.26
C VAL A 259 7.87 -7.96 19.80
N PRO A 260 8.49 -7.01 20.53
CA PRO A 260 8.50 -7.02 21.99
C PRO A 260 7.10 -7.09 22.58
N GLN A 261 6.91 -7.99 23.54
CA GLN A 261 5.67 -8.15 24.29
C GLN A 261 4.44 -8.47 23.42
N TYR A 262 4.63 -8.92 22.17
CA TYR A 262 3.53 -9.24 21.26
C TYR A 262 2.66 -10.36 21.82
N GLU A 263 3.25 -11.52 22.11
CA GLU A 263 2.52 -12.70 22.57
C GLU A 263 1.79 -12.47 23.89
N THR A 264 2.45 -11.73 24.79
CA THR A 264 2.00 -11.52 26.16
C THR A 264 1.01 -10.37 26.31
N LYS A 265 1.13 -9.28 25.51
CA LYS A 265 0.28 -8.07 25.66
C LYS A 265 -0.57 -7.74 24.44
N LEU A 266 -0.10 -7.99 23.21
CA LEU A 266 -0.77 -7.48 22.00
C LEU A 266 -1.67 -8.51 21.31
N ARG A 267 -1.22 -9.77 21.21
CA ARG A 267 -1.83 -10.84 20.39
C ARG A 267 -3.35 -10.89 20.54
N HIS A 268 -3.83 -11.10 21.76
CA HIS A 268 -5.27 -11.26 22.01
C HIS A 268 -6.11 -10.03 21.64
N SER A 269 -5.56 -8.82 21.83
CA SER A 269 -6.23 -7.57 21.45
C SER A 269 -6.28 -7.39 19.93
N MET A 270 -5.19 -7.72 19.24
CA MET A 270 -5.08 -7.63 17.78
C MET A 270 -5.99 -8.65 17.09
N ASP A 271 -5.98 -9.92 17.53
CA ASP A 271 -6.80 -10.99 16.94
C ASP A 271 -8.29 -10.62 16.95
N ARG A 272 -8.77 -10.08 18.07
CA ARG A 272 -10.16 -9.61 18.18
C ARG A 272 -10.41 -8.37 17.33
N PHE A 273 -9.46 -7.47 17.24
CA PHE A 273 -9.59 -6.23 16.47
C PHE A 273 -9.77 -6.54 14.99
N PHE A 274 -8.86 -7.31 14.38
CA PHE A 274 -8.92 -7.62 12.95
C PHE A 274 -10.20 -8.36 12.58
N LYS A 275 -10.67 -9.32 13.38
CA LYS A 275 -11.95 -10.01 13.16
C LYS A 275 -13.17 -9.10 13.16
N ARG A 276 -13.13 -7.98 13.90
CA ARG A 276 -14.28 -7.05 14.07
C ARG A 276 -14.19 -5.79 13.21
N MET A 277 -13.06 -5.59 12.54
CA MET A 277 -12.81 -4.41 11.75
C MET A 277 -13.86 -4.27 10.64
N SER A 278 -14.59 -3.14 10.62
CA SER A 278 -15.63 -2.85 9.64
C SER A 278 -15.06 -2.17 8.40
N VAL A 279 -15.81 -2.21 7.29
CA VAL A 279 -15.44 -1.54 6.03
C VAL A 279 -15.45 -0.01 6.19
N GLU A 280 -16.36 0.53 6.99
CA GLU A 280 -16.62 1.98 7.07
C GLU A 280 -15.68 2.73 8.02
N LYS A 281 -14.95 2.02 8.87
CA LYS A 281 -14.09 2.58 9.92
C LYS A 281 -12.64 2.11 9.73
N PRO A 282 -11.93 2.64 8.72
CA PRO A 282 -10.51 2.42 8.62
C PRO A 282 -9.79 3.03 9.84
N ILE A 283 -8.64 2.48 10.16
CA ILE A 283 -7.82 2.96 11.27
C ILE A 283 -6.44 3.32 10.78
N ILE A 284 -5.76 4.15 11.55
CA ILE A 284 -4.38 4.55 11.30
C ILE A 284 -3.59 4.37 12.59
N ARG A 285 -2.31 4.02 12.45
CA ARG A 285 -1.36 3.96 13.55
C ARG A 285 -0.01 4.45 13.06
N ASN A 286 0.73 5.07 13.96
CA ASN A 286 2.08 5.53 13.70
C ASN A 286 3.05 4.59 14.39
N ASN A 287 4.17 4.34 13.74
CA ASN A 287 5.32 3.69 14.35
C ASN A 287 6.58 4.45 13.93
N TYR A 288 7.65 4.26 14.69
CA TYR A 288 8.90 4.97 14.46
C TYR A 288 10.06 4.26 15.12
N PHE A 289 11.24 4.72 14.73
CA PHE A 289 12.40 3.91 14.54
C PHE A 289 13.49 4.91 14.03
N PHE A 290 14.76 4.77 14.43
CA PHE A 290 15.92 5.47 13.82
C PHE A 290 16.83 4.64 12.86
N GLN A 291 17.10 5.15 11.66
CA GLN A 291 18.00 4.54 10.67
C GLN A 291 19.34 5.27 10.61
N VAL A 292 20.44 4.53 10.49
CA VAL A 292 21.76 5.10 10.21
C VAL A 292 21.93 5.19 8.70
N ILE A 293 22.30 6.37 8.21
CA ILE A 293 22.50 6.60 6.78
C ILE A 293 23.92 7.11 6.60
N PRO A 294 24.65 6.66 5.57
CA PRO A 294 25.99 7.13 5.36
C PRO A 294 25.97 8.63 5.03
N PRO A 295 27.00 9.37 5.42
CA PRO A 295 27.20 10.76 5.00
C PRO A 295 27.07 10.90 3.48
N LYS A 296 26.61 12.07 3.04
CA LYS A 296 26.23 12.29 1.64
C LYS A 296 27.34 11.94 0.66
N GLU A 297 28.58 12.17 1.07
CA GLU A 297 29.82 11.96 0.33
C GLU A 297 30.19 10.47 0.18
N MET A 298 29.66 9.60 1.06
CA MET A 298 29.88 8.16 1.06
C MET A 298 28.71 7.37 0.43
N ARG A 299 27.65 8.04 -0.01
CA ARG A 299 26.54 7.39 -0.71
C ARG A 299 27.00 6.99 -2.11
N ILE A 300 27.08 5.68 -2.37
CA ILE A 300 27.59 5.14 -3.64
C ILE A 300 26.44 5.05 -4.66
N PRO A 301 26.60 5.56 -5.89
CA PRO A 301 25.70 5.27 -7.00
C PRO A 301 25.74 3.80 -7.39
N LEU A 302 24.58 3.19 -7.60
CA LEU A 302 24.49 1.82 -8.05
C LEU A 302 24.84 1.73 -9.55
N ASP A 303 26.13 1.59 -9.88
CA ASP A 303 26.57 1.10 -11.18
C ASP A 303 27.77 0.14 -11.02
N THR A 304 27.47 -1.14 -10.83
CA THR A 304 28.33 -2.21 -11.36
C THR A 304 27.56 -3.43 -11.87
N ILE A 305 26.22 -3.48 -11.78
CA ILE A 305 25.45 -4.61 -12.32
C ILE A 305 24.15 -4.08 -12.92
N THR A 306 24.01 -4.22 -14.24
CA THR A 306 22.84 -3.98 -15.14
C THR A 306 22.81 -2.69 -15.96
N GLN A 307 23.78 -2.55 -16.87
CA GLN A 307 23.54 -1.83 -18.13
C GLN A 307 22.63 -2.66 -19.05
N SER A 308 21.31 -2.58 -18.87
CA SER A 308 20.34 -2.76 -19.96
C SER A 308 18.92 -2.37 -19.56
N SER A 309 18.53 -1.11 -19.78
CA SER A 309 17.16 -0.81 -20.23
C SER A 309 17.03 0.65 -20.63
N ALA A 310 16.33 0.85 -21.75
CA ALA A 310 16.24 2.05 -22.55
C ALA A 310 15.23 3.08 -21.99
N ASP A 311 15.45 3.59 -20.77
CA ASP A 311 14.69 4.75 -20.25
C ASP A 311 15.56 6.02 -20.33
N PRO A 312 15.23 7.01 -21.19
CA PRO A 312 16.08 8.18 -21.45
C PRO A 312 16.05 9.24 -20.33
N ILE A 313 15.47 8.93 -19.16
CA ILE A 313 15.31 9.87 -18.03
C ILE A 313 16.23 9.52 -16.85
N ILE A 314 16.81 8.33 -16.82
CA ILE A 314 17.84 8.00 -15.81
C ILE A 314 19.18 8.39 -16.41
N GLU A 315 19.65 9.59 -16.09
CA GLU A 315 21.04 9.96 -16.35
C GLU A 315 21.95 8.89 -15.74
N ASN A 316 22.80 8.28 -16.59
CA ASN A 316 23.89 7.38 -16.19
C ASN A 316 24.58 7.96 -14.94
N ASN A 317 24.68 7.18 -13.86
CA ASN A 317 25.22 7.51 -12.53
C ASN A 317 24.27 8.15 -11.47
N SER A 318 22.96 8.23 -11.68
CA SER A 318 22.05 8.73 -10.62
C SER A 318 21.74 7.64 -9.57
N ILE A 319 22.02 7.92 -8.29
CA ILE A 319 21.65 7.04 -7.18
C ILE A 319 20.12 6.99 -7.09
N VAL A 320 19.50 5.85 -7.37
CA VAL A 320 18.04 5.71 -7.33
C VAL A 320 17.50 5.88 -5.90
N ASP A 321 18.27 5.41 -4.91
CA ASP A 321 17.88 5.41 -3.50
C ASP A 321 19.02 5.89 -2.57
N PRO A 322 19.41 7.17 -2.64
CA PRO A 322 20.58 7.69 -1.92
C PRO A 322 20.41 7.71 -0.40
N GLU A 323 19.18 7.68 0.08
CA GLU A 323 18.87 7.76 1.52
C GLU A 323 18.50 6.38 2.09
N GLU A 324 18.69 5.32 1.30
CA GLU A 324 18.32 3.95 1.65
C GLU A 324 16.85 3.83 2.13
N LEU A 325 15.96 4.53 1.43
CA LEU A 325 14.52 4.47 1.63
C LEU A 325 13.92 3.13 1.17
N ALA A 326 14.60 2.33 0.36
CA ALA A 326 14.13 1.01 -0.03
C ALA A 326 14.55 -0.08 0.96
N TRP A 327 15.85 -0.31 1.06
CA TRP A 327 16.51 -1.24 1.96
C TRP A 327 17.69 -0.52 2.61
N SER A 328 17.74 -0.48 3.94
CA SER A 328 18.89 0.13 4.61
C SER A 328 20.07 -0.83 4.68
N GLU A 329 20.93 -0.81 3.67
CA GLU A 329 22.13 -1.64 3.64
C GLU A 329 23.16 -1.21 4.69
N THR A 330 23.32 0.09 4.92
CA THR A 330 24.23 0.60 5.97
C THR A 330 23.87 0.06 7.33
N THR A 331 22.58 -0.13 7.57
CA THR A 331 22.12 -0.53 8.89
C THR A 331 21.79 -2.02 8.99
N ASN A 332 21.23 -2.67 7.96
CA ASN A 332 20.89 -4.09 7.99
C ASN A 332 21.98 -5.01 7.40
N GLY A 333 22.97 -4.44 6.71
CA GLY A 333 23.82 -5.19 5.80
C GLY A 333 23.09 -5.60 4.52
N ASN A 334 23.71 -6.52 3.77
CA ASN A 334 23.23 -6.90 2.46
C ASN A 334 21.85 -7.58 2.51
N GLU A 335 20.92 -7.12 1.67
CA GLU A 335 19.53 -7.61 1.65
C GLU A 335 19.43 -9.10 1.35
N GLU A 336 20.29 -9.65 0.50
CA GLU A 336 20.18 -11.04 0.06
C GLU A 336 20.63 -12.01 1.15
N THR A 337 21.66 -11.66 1.90
CA THR A 337 22.22 -12.50 2.97
C THR A 337 21.64 -12.18 4.35
N PHE A 338 20.74 -11.20 4.46
CA PHE A 338 20.10 -10.82 5.72
C PHE A 338 19.40 -12.00 6.40
N VAL A 339 19.61 -12.15 7.70
CA VAL A 339 18.98 -13.16 8.56
C VAL A 339 18.18 -12.45 9.64
N HIS A 340 16.88 -12.76 9.69
CA HIS A 340 15.97 -12.16 10.65
C HIS A 340 16.31 -12.63 12.09
N GLY A 341 16.35 -11.71 13.05
CA GLY A 341 16.71 -12.02 14.44
C GLY A 341 18.19 -11.77 14.80
N HIS A 342 18.99 -11.21 13.89
CA HIS A 342 20.23 -10.52 14.29
C HIS A 342 19.89 -9.22 15.05
N PRO A 343 20.74 -8.79 16.02
CA PRO A 343 20.47 -7.65 16.93
C PRO A 343 20.52 -6.27 16.26
N ILE A 344 20.29 -6.20 14.95
CA ILE A 344 20.35 -4.98 14.18
C ILE A 344 19.07 -4.90 13.34
N THR A 345 18.03 -4.33 13.94
CA THR A 345 16.81 -3.89 13.26
C THR A 345 16.74 -2.36 13.34
N PRO A 346 16.95 -1.68 12.22
CA PRO A 346 16.97 -0.22 12.09
C PRO A 346 16.03 0.31 10.99
N ASP A 347 15.75 1.60 10.95
CA ASP A 347 14.42 1.93 11.44
C ASP A 347 13.83 3.29 10.86
N LYS A 348 12.60 3.34 10.32
CA LYS A 348 11.95 4.53 9.67
C LYS A 348 10.64 4.99 10.34
N GLN A 349 9.99 6.08 9.94
CA GLN A 349 8.65 6.43 10.48
C GLN A 349 7.51 5.91 9.59
N PRO A 350 7.05 4.64 9.71
CA PRO A 350 5.90 4.19 8.97
C PRO A 350 4.61 4.62 9.66
N VAL A 351 3.74 5.23 8.88
CA VAL A 351 2.32 5.35 9.15
C VAL A 351 1.64 4.16 8.50
N VAL A 352 0.89 3.40 9.28
CA VAL A 352 0.15 2.25 8.78
C VAL A 352 -1.33 2.56 8.86
N ALA A 353 -1.99 2.63 7.70
CA ALA A 353 -3.44 2.59 7.64
C ALA A 353 -3.92 1.17 7.38
N LEU A 354 -4.95 0.77 8.11
CA LEU A 354 -5.65 -0.49 7.93
C LEU A 354 -7.03 -0.19 7.39
N ARG A 355 -7.37 -0.82 6.27
CA ARG A 355 -8.68 -0.73 5.67
C ARG A 355 -9.19 -2.10 5.26
N ARG A 356 -10.45 -2.43 5.60
CA ARG A 356 -11.10 -3.62 5.05
C ARG A 356 -11.69 -3.30 3.69
N LEU A 357 -11.37 -4.13 2.70
CA LEU A 357 -11.89 -4.04 1.35
C LEU A 357 -13.34 -4.59 1.28
N PRO A 358 -14.30 -3.83 0.73
CA PRO A 358 -15.73 -4.18 0.77
C PRO A 358 -16.12 -5.47 0.03
N LEU A 359 -15.50 -5.76 -1.13
CA LEU A 359 -15.88 -6.85 -2.01
C LEU A 359 -15.18 -8.15 -1.63
N SER A 360 -13.88 -8.11 -1.40
CA SER A 360 -13.07 -9.29 -1.07
C SER A 360 -12.94 -9.56 0.42
N GLY A 361 -13.19 -8.56 1.28
CA GLY A 361 -13.06 -8.68 2.73
C GLY A 361 -11.63 -8.68 3.25
N ALA A 362 -10.63 -8.65 2.37
CA ALA A 362 -9.23 -8.57 2.76
C ALA A 362 -8.96 -7.27 3.53
N ILE A 363 -8.00 -7.33 4.44
CA ILE A 363 -7.50 -6.16 5.15
C ILE A 363 -6.26 -5.67 4.43
N LEU A 364 -6.38 -4.50 3.83
CA LEU A 364 -5.28 -3.75 3.26
C LEU A 364 -4.53 -3.02 4.36
N PHE A 365 -3.22 -3.24 4.38
CA PHE A 365 -2.25 -2.45 5.12
C PHE A 365 -1.57 -1.53 4.10
N THR A 366 -1.76 -0.22 4.23
CA THR A 366 -0.92 0.75 3.52
C THR A 366 0.12 1.27 4.50
N ILE A 367 1.39 1.23 4.09
CA ILE A 367 2.55 1.51 4.94
C ILE A 367 3.29 2.68 4.31
N ARG A 368 2.89 3.89 4.69
CA ARG A 368 3.54 5.13 4.26
C ARG A 368 4.78 5.37 5.10
N THR A 369 5.95 5.28 4.48
CA THR A 369 7.22 5.45 5.16
C THR A 369 7.78 6.85 4.96
N TYR A 370 8.01 7.57 6.05
CA TYR A 370 8.72 8.84 6.05
C TYR A 370 10.14 8.69 6.58
N LEU A 371 11.05 9.48 6.01
CA LEU A 371 12.43 9.58 6.45
C LEU A 371 12.79 11.05 6.70
N PHE A 372 13.24 11.34 7.91
CA PHE A 372 13.63 12.68 8.34
C PHE A 372 14.96 12.64 9.08
N PRO A 373 15.87 13.59 8.81
CA PRO A 373 17.08 13.74 9.61
C PRO A 373 16.72 14.16 11.04
N VAL A 374 17.32 13.50 12.02
CA VAL A 374 17.13 13.82 13.44
C VAL A 374 17.51 15.28 13.71
N GLU A 375 18.54 15.79 13.04
CA GLU A 375 18.98 17.18 13.14
C GLU A 375 17.95 18.18 12.61
N GLY A 376 17.10 17.76 11.67
CA GLY A 376 15.97 18.55 11.20
C GLY A 376 14.90 18.67 12.27
N LEU A 377 14.51 17.53 12.86
CA LEU A 377 13.51 17.48 13.93
C LEU A 377 13.98 18.19 15.21
N ALA A 378 15.26 18.06 15.54
CA ALA A 378 15.86 18.64 16.75
C ALA A 378 15.91 20.19 16.75
N LYS A 379 15.65 20.84 15.61
CA LYS A 379 15.49 22.30 15.54
C LYS A 379 14.16 22.76 16.13
N GLU A 380 13.16 21.90 16.17
CA GLU A 380 11.86 22.23 16.75
C GLU A 380 11.98 22.29 18.28
N PRO A 381 11.48 23.36 18.93
CA PRO A 381 11.53 23.50 20.38
C PRO A 381 10.99 22.25 21.10
N GLY A 382 11.72 21.76 22.10
CA GLY A 382 11.29 20.65 22.94
C GLY A 382 11.38 19.25 22.34
N ILE A 383 11.54 19.12 21.01
CA ILE A 383 11.68 17.82 20.36
C ILE A 383 12.95 17.07 20.81
N PRO A 384 14.13 17.71 20.94
CA PRO A 384 15.33 17.02 21.42
C PRO A 384 15.13 16.37 22.79
N ALA A 385 14.58 17.13 23.74
CA ALA A 385 14.34 16.66 25.10
C ALA A 385 13.33 15.50 25.14
N ARG A 386 12.23 15.59 24.38
CA ARG A 386 11.24 14.52 24.23
C ARG A 386 11.84 13.25 23.63
N MET A 387 12.61 13.39 22.57
CA MET A 387 13.25 12.28 21.89
C MET A 387 14.25 11.57 22.82
N ALA A 388 15.07 12.34 23.54
CA ALA A 388 16.02 11.80 24.51
C ALA A 388 15.31 11.09 25.67
N SER A 389 14.21 11.66 26.19
CA SER A 389 13.38 10.99 27.20
C SER A 389 12.79 9.68 26.68
N ALA A 390 12.31 9.65 25.44
CA ALA A 390 11.73 8.45 24.85
C ALA A 390 12.77 7.34 24.71
N LEU A 391 13.96 7.63 24.19
CA LEU A 391 15.09 6.69 24.08
C LEU A 391 15.45 6.07 25.44
N ARG A 392 15.56 6.91 26.49
CA ARG A 392 15.86 6.46 27.86
C ARG A 392 14.75 5.61 28.49
N SER A 393 13.52 5.74 28.01
CA SER A 393 12.35 5.08 28.59
C SER A 393 12.09 3.67 28.05
N TRP A 394 12.75 3.30 26.94
CA TRP A 394 12.58 2.00 26.32
C TRP A 394 13.12 0.88 27.23
N PRO A 395 12.32 -0.17 27.52
CA PRO A 395 12.85 -1.37 28.16
C PRO A 395 13.83 -2.08 27.23
N GLU A 396 14.67 -2.97 27.79
CA GLU A 396 15.78 -3.58 27.04
C GLU A 396 15.34 -4.34 25.79
N ASP A 397 14.25 -5.11 25.87
CA ASP A 397 13.66 -5.83 24.74
C ASP A 397 13.28 -4.90 23.58
N VAL A 398 12.79 -3.69 23.89
CA VAL A 398 12.47 -2.66 22.91
C VAL A 398 13.72 -1.98 22.37
N ARG A 399 14.73 -1.73 23.21
CA ARG A 399 16.01 -1.12 22.81
C ARG A 399 16.74 -2.00 21.80
N GLU A 400 16.89 -3.28 22.11
CA GLU A 400 17.49 -4.29 21.22
C GLU A 400 16.69 -4.41 19.92
N TYR A 401 15.36 -4.51 20.01
CA TYR A 401 14.47 -4.57 18.85
C TYR A 401 14.53 -3.32 17.96
N LYS A 402 14.91 -2.16 18.48
CA LYS A 402 15.09 -0.92 17.71
C LYS A 402 16.55 -0.64 17.34
N GLY A 403 17.44 -1.62 17.51
CA GLY A 403 18.84 -1.53 17.09
C GLY A 403 19.62 -0.41 17.77
N ASN A 404 19.26 -0.04 19.00
CA ASN A 404 19.82 1.10 19.73
C ASN A 404 21.36 1.10 19.78
N GLY A 405 22.00 -0.08 19.83
CA GLY A 405 23.44 -0.24 19.92
C GLY A 405 24.24 0.49 18.83
N LEU A 406 23.62 0.78 17.68
CA LEU A 406 24.27 1.49 16.58
C LEU A 406 24.37 3.01 16.77
N TYR A 407 23.42 3.61 17.47
CA TYR A 407 23.24 5.07 17.44
C TYR A 407 23.01 5.70 18.81
N GLU A 408 22.55 4.94 19.81
CA GLU A 408 21.99 5.50 21.05
C GLU A 408 22.95 6.44 21.77
N LYS A 409 24.22 6.07 21.91
CA LYS A 409 25.22 6.91 22.59
C LYS A 409 25.36 8.26 21.91
N VAL A 410 25.63 8.26 20.61
CA VAL A 410 25.83 9.48 19.82
C VAL A 410 24.55 10.30 19.75
N MET A 411 23.40 9.63 19.64
CA MET A 411 22.09 10.25 19.58
C MET A 411 21.72 10.93 20.89
N LEU A 412 21.88 10.27 22.05
CA LEU A 412 21.61 10.88 23.35
C LEU A 412 22.54 12.07 23.62
N GLU A 413 23.84 11.93 23.34
CA GLU A 413 24.80 13.03 23.47
C GLU A 413 24.41 14.25 22.60
N TYR A 414 23.97 14.01 21.36
CA TYR A 414 23.49 15.07 20.48
C TYR A 414 22.21 15.73 20.99
N LEU A 415 21.20 14.92 21.35
CA LEU A 415 19.89 15.41 21.77
C LEU A 415 19.96 16.18 23.08
N ASP A 416 20.78 15.74 24.04
CA ASP A 416 20.98 16.46 25.30
C ASP A 416 21.63 17.82 25.07
N ARG A 417 22.66 17.91 24.20
CA ARG A 417 23.28 19.19 23.84
C ARG A 417 22.28 20.12 23.14
N ALA A 418 21.47 19.57 22.24
CA ALA A 418 20.44 20.34 21.53
C ALA A 418 19.35 20.83 22.49
N ALA A 419 18.88 19.98 23.42
CA ALA A 419 17.92 20.36 24.45
C ALA A 419 18.46 21.45 25.37
N GLU A 420 19.71 21.32 25.82
CA GLU A 420 20.36 22.30 26.67
C GLU A 420 20.53 23.65 25.96
N LYS A 421 20.91 23.63 24.69
CA LYS A 421 20.98 24.84 23.86
C LYS A 421 19.62 25.52 23.77
N GLN A 422 18.55 24.77 23.48
CA GLN A 422 17.19 25.32 23.41
C GLN A 422 16.79 25.96 24.75
N ARG A 423 17.10 25.32 25.88
CA ARG A 423 16.83 25.83 27.23
C ARG A 423 17.55 27.16 27.50
N MET A 424 18.82 27.26 27.10
CA MET A 424 19.63 28.47 27.27
C MET A 424 19.16 29.64 26.39
N GLU A 425 18.59 29.35 25.22
CA GLU A 425 18.04 30.36 24.30
C GLU A 425 16.61 30.82 24.69
N GLY A 426 16.11 30.39 25.85
CA GLY A 426 14.75 30.72 26.32
C GLY A 426 13.66 29.87 25.68
N GLY A 427 14.03 28.77 25.00
CA GLY A 427 13.08 27.75 24.57
C GLY A 427 12.46 27.09 25.80
N GLU A 428 11.13 27.08 25.86
CA GLU A 428 10.41 26.43 26.96
C GLU A 428 10.79 24.95 27.07
N ASP A 429 10.88 24.44 28.30
CA ASP A 429 10.71 23.00 28.57
C ASP A 429 9.30 22.66 28.08
N TYR A 430 9.18 22.24 26.82
CA TYR A 430 7.91 22.07 26.12
C TYR A 430 6.87 21.50 27.06
N VAL A 431 5.92 22.36 27.44
CA VAL A 431 4.86 22.04 28.38
C VAL A 431 4.17 20.80 27.84
N LYS A 432 3.81 19.88 28.74
CA LYS A 432 2.99 18.70 28.46
C LYS A 432 1.64 19.14 27.86
N GLU A 433 1.58 19.58 26.63
CA GLU A 433 0.33 19.93 25.99
C GLU A 433 -0.44 18.65 25.66
N PRO A 434 -1.62 18.44 26.26
CA PRO A 434 -2.48 17.33 25.92
C PRO A 434 -3.18 17.67 24.60
N GLY A 435 -2.69 17.14 23.49
CA GLY A 435 -3.32 17.35 22.17
C GLY A 435 -2.35 17.59 21.01
N TYR A 436 -1.04 17.56 21.27
CA TYR A 436 -0.06 17.66 20.19
C TYR A 436 -0.33 16.56 19.15
N PRO A 437 -0.55 16.91 17.87
CA PRO A 437 -0.77 15.91 16.84
C PRO A 437 0.53 15.12 16.74
N PHE A 438 0.41 13.80 16.65
CA PHE A 438 1.57 12.97 16.36
C PHE A 438 2.33 13.53 15.17
#